data_AF-A0A914JQN9-F1
#
_entry.id   AF-A0A914JQN9-F1
#
_cell.length_a   1.000
_cell.length_b   1.000
_cell.length_c   1.000
_cell.angle_alpha   90.00
_cell.angle_beta   90.00
_cell.angle_gamma   90.00
#
_symmetry.space_group_name_H-M   'P 1'
#
loop_
_entity.id
_entity.type
_entity.pdbx_description
1 polymer ?
#
loop_
_entity_poly.entity_id
_entity_poly.type
_entity_poly.pdbx_seq_one_letter_code
_entity_poly.pdbx_strand_id
1 'polypeptide(L)'
;MNMYNRPDYGMYYQCFMKLMKNHKVKYTDKYDWETEEQAANLRRSASKQAQWENSKEFFDYDPLGIDCAPPSNKSSKSATTTTQEDVVVANLALQKK
;
A
#
# COMPACT_ATOMS: atom_id res chain seq x y z
N MET A 1 -17.74 -12.11 8.58
CA MET A 1 -16.45 -11.72 7.98
C MET A 1 -16.64 -11.73 6.47
N ASN A 2 -16.41 -10.61 5.78
CA ASN A 2 -16.55 -10.55 4.32
C ASN A 2 -15.18 -10.82 3.70
N MET A 3 -15.08 -11.83 2.83
CA MET A 3 -13.82 -12.23 2.15
C MET A 3 -13.28 -11.15 1.21
N TYR A 4 -14.13 -10.19 0.82
CA TYR A 4 -13.79 -9.10 -0.08
C TYR A 4 -13.43 -7.80 0.66
N ASN A 5 -13.55 -7.76 1.99
CA ASN A 5 -13.12 -6.59 2.73
C ASN A 5 -11.59 -6.55 2.79
N ARG A 6 -10.98 -5.51 2.22
CA ARG A 6 -9.57 -5.22 2.39
C ARG A 6 -9.28 -4.95 3.88
N PRO A 7 -8.31 -5.64 4.49
CA PRO A 7 -7.85 -5.28 5.84
C PRO A 7 -7.30 -3.85 5.84
N ASP A 8 -7.64 -3.07 6.87
CA ASP A 8 -7.06 -1.75 7.06
C ASP A 8 -5.61 -1.86 7.56
N TYR A 9 -4.67 -1.94 6.62
CA TYR A 9 -3.24 -1.98 6.90
C TYR A 9 -2.72 -0.69 7.53
N GLY A 10 -3.39 0.44 7.32
CA GLY A 10 -3.08 1.71 7.97
C GLY A 10 -3.33 1.66 9.47
N MET A 11 -4.46 1.08 9.89
CA MET A 11 -4.78 0.86 11.31
C MET A 11 -3.71 0.00 12.00
N TYR A 12 -3.33 -1.14 11.40
CA TYR A 12 -2.31 -2.01 12.00
C TYR A 12 -0.95 -1.31 12.10
N TYR A 13 -0.55 -0.58 11.07
CA TYR A 13 0.67 0.21 11.08
C TYR A 13 0.68 1.23 12.22
N GLN A 14 -0.39 2.02 12.37
CA GLN A 14 -0.49 3.01 13.45
C GLN A 14 -0.41 2.37 14.84
N CYS A 15 -1.05 1.22 15.03
CA CYS A 15 -0.97 0.45 16.27
C CYS A 15 0.47 0.07 16.61
N PHE A 16 1.23 -0.48 15.66
CA PHE A 16 2.62 -0.87 15.89
C PHE A 16 3.54 0.35 16.09
N MET A 17 3.37 1.43 15.32
CA MET A 17 4.13 2.66 15.50
C MET A 17 3.91 3.27 16.90
N LYS A 18 2.67 3.27 17.38
CA LYS A 18 2.34 3.71 18.75
C LYS A 18 3.01 2.83 19.80
N LEU A 19 2.99 1.51 19.61
CA LEU A 19 3.63 0.56 20.51
C LEU A 19 5.16 0.77 20.56
N MET A 20 5.81 0.85 19.41
CA MET A 20 7.24 1.10 19.31
C MET A 20 7.63 2.40 20.02
N LYS A 21 6.86 3.48 19.80
CA LYS A 21 7.06 4.76 20.48
C LYS A 21 6.95 4.64 22.01
N ASN A 22 5.95 3.91 22.51
CA ASN A 22 5.74 3.73 23.95
C ASN A 22 6.88 2.94 24.61
N HIS A 23 7.40 1.93 23.93
CA HIS A 23 8.50 1.09 24.42
C HIS A 23 9.90 1.62 24.05
N LYS A 24 9.98 2.78 23.38
CA LYS A 24 11.21 3.39 22.89
C LYS A 24 12.03 2.47 21.98
N VAL A 25 11.34 1.59 21.25
CA VAL A 25 11.96 0.68 20.28
C VAL A 25 12.22 1.45 18.99
N LYS A 26 13.43 1.31 18.45
CA LYS A 26 13.86 1.89 17.19
C LYS A 26 14.02 0.79 16.15
N TYR A 27 13.88 1.15 14.88
CA TYR A 27 14.12 0.23 13.77
C TYR A 27 15.59 -0.19 13.64
N THR A 28 16.51 0.56 14.25
CA THR A 28 17.93 0.25 14.30
C THR A 28 18.31 -0.63 15.47
N ASP A 29 17.34 -1.02 16.31
CA ASP A 29 17.59 -1.92 17.41
C ASP A 29 17.88 -3.31 16.86
N LYS A 30 18.76 -4.02 17.57
CA LYS A 30 19.21 -5.35 17.19
C LYS A 30 18.07 -6.35 17.32
N TYR A 31 17.85 -7.17 16.31
CA TYR A 31 16.93 -8.31 16.42
C TYR A 31 17.56 -9.47 17.19
N ASP A 32 16.73 -10.36 17.74
CA ASP A 32 17.20 -11.49 18.57
C ASP A 32 18.16 -12.44 17.81
N TRP A 33 18.06 -12.49 16.48
CA TRP A 33 18.92 -13.31 15.62
C TRP A 33 20.18 -12.60 15.11
N GLU A 34 20.36 -11.31 15.40
CA GLU A 34 21.51 -10.53 14.92
C GLU A 34 22.64 -10.51 15.94
N THR A 35 23.88 -10.40 15.44
CA THR A 35 25.04 -10.13 16.30
C THR A 35 25.19 -8.63 16.57
N GLU A 36 25.90 -8.29 17.65
CA GLU A 36 26.12 -6.88 18.01
C GLU A 36 26.87 -6.11 16.92
N GLU A 37 27.78 -6.77 16.22
CA GLU A 37 28.54 -6.20 15.12
C GLU A 37 27.65 -5.84 13.93
N GLN A 38 26.71 -6.73 13.57
CA GLN A 38 25.74 -6.49 12.49
C GLN A 38 24.85 -5.29 12.81
N ALA A 39 24.30 -5.22 14.02
CA ALA A 39 23.49 -4.08 14.46
C ALA A 39 24.29 -2.78 14.53
N ALA A 40 25.57 -2.83 14.93
CA ALA A 40 26.44 -1.65 14.94
C ALA A 40 26.75 -1.14 13.53
N ASN A 41 26.96 -2.04 12.55
CA ASN A 41 27.13 -1.68 11.15
C ASN A 41 25.87 -1.00 10.59
N LEU A 42 24.68 -1.54 10.89
CA LEU A 42 23.40 -0.97 10.46
C LEU A 42 23.17 0.43 11.06
N ARG A 43 23.44 0.60 12.36
CA ARG A 43 23.34 1.92 13.03
C ARG A 43 24.25 2.97 12.40
N ARG A 44 25.44 2.57 11.94
CA ARG A 44 26.40 3.48 11.28
C ARG A 44 25.99 3.86 9.86
N SER A 45 25.36 2.94 9.11
CA SER A 45 24.92 3.19 7.73
C SER A 45 23.53 3.82 7.63
N ALA A 46 22.72 3.74 8.69
CA ALA A 46 21.40 4.34 8.78
C ALA A 46 21.46 5.87 8.92
N SER A 47 21.72 6.57 7.80
CA SER A 47 21.68 8.04 7.74
C SER A 47 20.35 8.62 7.28
N LYS A 48 19.49 7.79 6.69
CA LYS A 48 18.21 8.20 6.10
C LYS A 48 17.05 7.60 6.90
N GLN A 49 15.96 8.37 6.99
CA GLN A 49 14.68 7.84 7.46
C GLN A 49 14.27 6.67 6.59
N ALA A 50 13.68 5.66 7.22
CA ALA A 50 13.23 4.49 6.49
C ALA A 50 12.04 4.86 5.61
N GLN A 51 11.97 4.30 4.40
CA GLN A 51 10.94 4.67 3.42
C GLN A 51 9.51 4.40 3.92
N TRP A 52 9.35 3.40 4.79
CA TRP A 52 8.08 3.04 5.42
C TRP A 52 7.63 4.02 6.52
N GLU A 53 8.45 5.00 6.89
CA GLU A 53 8.06 6.04 7.85
C GLU A 53 7.03 7.02 7.23
N ASN A 54 7.07 7.20 5.90
CA ASN A 54 6.01 7.89 5.15
C ASN A 54 5.07 6.87 4.49
N SER A 55 4.26 6.20 5.31
CA SER A 55 3.44 5.06 4.87
C SER A 55 2.08 5.43 4.27
N LYS A 56 1.64 6.70 4.39
CA LYS A 56 0.28 7.10 4.04
C LYS A 56 -0.02 6.85 2.56
N GLU A 57 0.86 7.33 1.68
CA GLU A 57 0.72 7.17 0.23
C GLU A 57 0.71 5.70 -0.20
N PHE A 58 1.48 4.87 0.49
CA PHE A 58 1.53 3.43 0.24
C PHE A 58 0.23 2.72 0.60
N PHE A 59 -0.37 3.05 1.75
CA PHE A 59 -1.62 2.41 2.16
C PHE A 59 -2.84 2.89 1.37
N ASP A 60 -2.84 4.16 0.95
CA ASP A 60 -3.88 4.73 0.08
C ASP A 60 -3.82 4.16 -1.35
N TYR A 61 -2.66 3.68 -1.79
CA TYR A 61 -2.52 3.07 -3.11
C TYR A 61 -3.27 1.73 -3.19
N ASP A 62 -4.26 1.66 -4.08
CA ASP A 62 -5.01 0.45 -4.41
C ASP A 62 -4.95 0.16 -5.92
N PRO A 63 -4.01 -0.69 -6.38
CA PRO A 63 -3.93 -1.04 -7.80
C PRO A 63 -5.01 -2.03 -8.24
N LEU A 64 -5.71 -2.69 -7.31
CA LEU A 64 -6.68 -3.74 -7.63
C LEU A 64 -8.12 -3.24 -7.57
N GLY A 65 -8.43 -2.30 -6.68
CA GLY A 65 -9.76 -1.67 -6.56
C GLY A 65 -10.88 -2.67 -6.25
N ILE A 66 -10.57 -3.78 -5.59
CA ILE A 66 -11.52 -4.85 -5.27
C ILE A 66 -12.15 -4.56 -3.92
N ASP A 67 -13.28 -3.84 -3.93
CA ASP A 67 -14.01 -3.49 -2.70
C ASP A 67 -15.24 -4.37 -2.45
N CYS A 68 -15.64 -5.17 -3.43
CA CYS A 68 -16.85 -5.98 -3.35
C CYS A 68 -16.71 -7.31 -4.10
N ALA A 69 -17.63 -8.22 -3.80
CA ALA A 69 -17.75 -9.46 -4.54
C ALA A 69 -17.92 -9.15 -6.03
N PRO A 70 -17.31 -9.93 -6.95
CA PRO A 70 -17.57 -9.78 -8.37
C PRO A 70 -19.08 -9.89 -8.62
N PRO A 71 -19.64 -9.12 -9.57
CA PRO A 71 -21.06 -9.18 -9.85
C PRO A 71 -21.47 -10.62 -10.16
N SER A 72 -22.51 -11.11 -9.49
CA SER A 72 -23.07 -12.42 -9.82
C SER A 72 -23.59 -12.35 -11.27
N ASN A 73 -23.25 -13.34 -12.11
CA ASN A 73 -23.75 -13.47 -13.49
C ASN A 73 -25.27 -13.79 -13.55
N LYS A 74 -26.08 -13.12 -12.73
CA LYS A 74 -27.54 -13.15 -12.75
C LYS A 74 -28.02 -11.77 -13.17
N SER A 75 -28.25 -11.66 -14.47
CA SER A 75 -28.83 -10.53 -15.22
C SER A 75 -27.93 -9.34 -15.52
N SER A 76 -27.73 -9.14 -16.81
CA SER A 76 -27.17 -7.96 -17.46
C SER A 76 -28.01 -6.70 -17.19
N LYS A 77 -27.47 -5.76 -16.41
CA LYS A 77 -27.81 -4.33 -16.52
C LYS A 77 -26.55 -3.48 -16.38
N SER A 78 -26.03 -3.08 -17.54
CA SER A 78 -25.16 -1.94 -17.83
C SER A 78 -24.42 -1.29 -16.64
N ALA A 79 -23.16 -1.66 -16.45
CA ALA A 79 -22.16 -0.76 -15.90
C ALA A 79 -21.23 -0.35 -17.06
N THR A 80 -21.31 0.90 -17.49
CA THR A 80 -20.34 1.47 -18.43
C THR A 80 -19.02 1.64 -17.70
N THR A 81 -18.15 0.65 -17.79
CA THR A 81 -16.74 0.76 -17.41
C THR A 81 -16.01 1.36 -18.60
N THR A 82 -15.80 2.67 -18.60
CA THR A 82 -14.84 3.30 -19.52
C THR A 82 -13.44 2.92 -19.05
N THR A 83 -12.77 2.09 -19.83
CA THR A 83 -11.39 1.68 -19.57
C THR A 83 -10.45 2.73 -20.17
N GLN A 84 -9.29 2.98 -19.58
CA GLN A 84 -8.34 4.02 -20.01
C GLN A 84 -7.87 3.88 -21.47
N GLU A 85 -8.00 2.69 -22.07
CA GLU A 85 -7.69 2.43 -23.47
C GLU A 85 -8.63 3.17 -24.44
N ASP A 86 -9.89 3.41 -24.07
CA ASP A 86 -10.89 4.05 -24.93
C ASP A 86 -10.68 5.57 -25.07
N VAL A 87 -10.05 6.21 -24.07
CA VAL A 87 -9.77 7.66 -24.05
C VAL A 87 -8.65 8.03 -25.03
N VAL A 88 -7.68 7.13 -25.24
CA VAL A 88 -6.54 7.37 -26.14
C VAL A 88 -6.98 7.35 -27.60
N VAL A 89 -7.90 6.44 -27.97
CA VAL A 89 -8.43 6.33 -29.34
C VAL A 89 -9.27 7.56 -29.72
N ALA A 90 -10.06 8.09 -28.77
CA ALA A 90 -10.86 9.29 -28.99
C ALA A 90 -10.01 10.55 -29.26
N ASN A 91 -8.87 10.70 -28.56
CA ASN A 91 -7.96 11.83 -28.77
C ASN A 91 -7.20 11.74 -30.10
N LEU A 92 -6.89 10.55 -30.59
CA LEU A 92 -6.22 10.36 -31.88
C LEU A 92 -7.14 10.70 -33.06
N ALA A 93 -8.45 10.51 -32.91
CA ALA A 93 -9.44 10.86 -33.93
C ALA A 93 -9.66 12.38 -34.08
N LEU A 94 -9.36 13.17 -33.04
CA LEU A 94 -9.51 14.63 -33.05
C LEU A 94 -8.31 15.37 -33.69
N GLN A 95 -7.16 14.71 -33.84
CA GLN A 95 -5.96 15.33 -34.45
C GLN A 95 -5.85 15.14 -35.97
N LYS A 96 -6.81 14.45 -36.62
CA LYS A 96 -6.87 14.30 -38.09
C LYS A 96 -7.96 15.17 -38.73
N LYS A 97 -8.01 16.45 -38.35
CA LYS A 97 -8.70 17.50 -39.11
C LYS A 97 -7.71 18.57 -39.52
#